data_AF-I0Z6F1-F1
#
_entry.id   AF-I0Z6F1-F1
#
_cell.length_a   1.000
_cell.length_b   1.000
_cell.length_c   1.000
_cell.angle_alpha   90.00
_cell.angle_beta   90.00
_cell.angle_gamma   90.00
#
_symmetry.space_group_name_H-M   'P 1'
#
loop_
_entity.id
_entity.type
_entity.pdbx_description
1 polymer ?
#
loop_
_entity_poly.entity_id
_entity_poly.type
_entity_poly.pdbx_seq_one_letter_code
_entity_poly.pdbx_strand_id
1 'polypeptide(L)'
;MPTADAARGLPAGETPEHHAHGASVALLGRLILAHTSEAGSPYRDGEFRRLMEATLAYSEGTPLDDLVRKVGDVHTSKILGDLLATSLSGPRDGLLSRFTPLGMAVKASGLPVELAVTLYMELEQFERLHVTANCLYNLTTLCRFFTFPRSDWVVAGHAFSVHSWTEWGSRFGALSKADAATATRLGVTRRDIEQAICGLVPDPRTVDLHTRFIMGLVLRHLLLEPGGYYQVERVWGNTPGIFSEHGVMRGDLELLKAGVAECAIKCSRMSKAAGWAETARMLGKYAERLDGAVC
;
A
#
# COMPACT_ATOMS: atom_id res chain seq x y z
N MET A 1 -57.92 11.37 -54.43
CA MET A 1 -56.68 11.68 -55.16
C MET A 1 -56.01 12.89 -54.50
N PRO A 2 -54.66 12.89 -54.41
CA PRO A 2 -53.84 13.46 -53.33
C PRO A 2 -53.42 14.92 -53.61
N THR A 3 -52.95 15.72 -52.64
CA THR A 3 -51.57 15.83 -52.07
C THR A 3 -51.60 16.61 -50.72
N ALA A 4 -50.55 16.77 -49.90
CA ALA A 4 -49.40 16.02 -49.39
C ALA A 4 -48.85 16.86 -48.20
N ASP A 5 -48.33 16.20 -47.17
CA ASP A 5 -47.42 16.66 -46.09
C ASP A 5 -47.77 17.82 -45.13
N ALA A 6 -48.10 17.43 -43.89
CA ALA A 6 -47.57 18.08 -42.68
C ALA A 6 -47.60 17.10 -41.49
N ALA A 7 -46.59 16.23 -41.41
CA ALA A 7 -46.24 15.56 -40.17
C ALA A 7 -45.54 16.56 -39.24
N ARG A 8 -46.21 16.96 -38.15
CA ARG A 8 -45.54 17.45 -36.93
C ARG A 8 -46.16 16.76 -35.73
N GLY A 9 -45.47 15.70 -35.32
CA GLY A 9 -45.69 15.00 -34.08
C GLY A 9 -45.39 15.91 -32.88
N LEU A 10 -46.16 15.67 -31.83
CA LEU A 10 -45.90 16.11 -30.47
C LEU A 10 -44.46 15.73 -30.06
N PRO A 11 -43.65 16.62 -29.48
CA PRO A 11 -42.44 16.17 -28.81
C PRO A 11 -42.84 15.37 -27.58
N ALA A 12 -42.44 14.10 -27.60
CA ALA A 12 -42.44 13.21 -26.45
C ALA A 12 -41.74 13.91 -25.28
N GLY A 13 -42.38 13.92 -24.12
CA GLY A 13 -41.72 14.35 -22.89
C GLY A 13 -40.46 13.51 -22.69
N GLU A 14 -39.32 14.18 -22.63
CA GLU A 14 -38.05 13.58 -22.26
C GLU A 14 -38.21 12.97 -20.87
N THR A 15 -38.25 11.65 -20.81
CA THR A 15 -37.94 10.91 -19.59
C THR A 15 -36.52 11.27 -19.19
N PRO A 16 -36.26 11.71 -17.94
CA PRO A 16 -34.90 11.96 -17.50
C PRO A 16 -34.11 10.66 -17.66
N GLU A 17 -33.10 10.68 -18.53
CA GLU A 17 -32.14 9.61 -18.66
C GLU A 17 -31.46 9.43 -17.30
N HIS A 18 -31.85 8.38 -16.58
CA HIS A 18 -31.06 7.86 -15.49
C HIS A 18 -29.76 7.34 -16.09
N HIS A 19 -28.76 8.22 -16.22
CA HIS A 19 -27.38 7.78 -16.38
C HIS A 19 -27.03 6.95 -15.15
N ALA A 20 -27.07 5.63 -15.31
CA ALA A 20 -26.49 4.68 -14.38
C ALA A 20 -24.97 4.88 -14.40
N HIS A 21 -24.49 5.88 -13.66
CA HIS A 21 -23.08 6.07 -13.40
C HIS A 21 -22.64 4.95 -12.45
N GLY A 22 -21.87 4.01 -12.99
CA GLY A 22 -21.47 2.78 -12.31
C GLY A 22 -20.70 3.05 -11.02
N ALA A 23 -21.37 2.89 -9.88
CA ALA A 23 -20.73 2.77 -8.59
C ALA A 23 -20.09 1.37 -8.51
N SER A 24 -18.75 1.31 -8.50
CA SER A 24 -18.02 0.07 -8.25
C SER A 24 -17.59 0.03 -6.79
N VAL A 25 -18.18 -0.88 -6.01
CA VAL A 25 -17.79 -1.14 -4.62
C VAL A 25 -16.72 -2.24 -4.63
N ALA A 26 -15.45 -1.86 -4.48
CA ALA A 26 -14.39 -2.83 -4.25
C ALA A 26 -14.36 -3.19 -2.77
N LEU A 27 -14.85 -4.38 -2.44
CA LEU A 27 -14.82 -4.98 -1.10
C LEU A 27 -13.44 -5.64 -0.89
N LEU A 28 -12.42 -4.83 -0.61
CA LEU A 28 -11.09 -5.33 -0.21
C LEU A 28 -11.00 -5.30 1.31
N GLY A 29 -11.21 -6.46 1.94
CA GLY A 29 -10.91 -6.70 3.35
C GLY A 29 -11.51 -5.69 4.34
N ARG A 30 -12.75 -5.93 4.79
CA ARG A 30 -13.43 -5.24 5.91
C ARG A 30 -13.56 -3.71 5.84
N LEU A 31 -12.98 -3.01 4.87
CA LEU A 31 -13.09 -1.56 4.77
C LEU A 31 -13.78 -1.16 3.46
N ILE A 32 -14.97 -0.59 3.58
CA ILE A 32 -15.66 0.05 2.47
C ILE A 32 -15.23 1.51 2.47
N LEU A 33 -14.14 1.83 1.77
CA LEU A 33 -14.01 3.17 1.21
C LEU A 33 -14.95 3.22 0.01
N ALA A 34 -16.19 3.59 0.29
CA ALA A 34 -17.22 3.75 -0.73
C ALA A 34 -16.66 4.67 -1.83
N HIS A 35 -16.44 4.10 -3.01
CA HIS A 35 -16.07 4.85 -4.19
C HIS A 35 -17.33 5.52 -4.75
N THR A 36 -17.86 6.51 -4.03
CA THR A 36 -18.95 7.37 -4.51
C THR A 36 -18.43 8.79 -4.58
N SER A 37 -17.62 9.02 -5.61
CA SER A 37 -17.72 10.14 -6.54
C SER A 37 -16.34 10.35 -7.15
N GLU A 38 -16.34 10.56 -8.46
CA GLU A 38 -15.31 11.36 -9.09
C GLU A 38 -15.16 12.65 -8.26
N ALA A 39 -13.94 13.00 -7.84
CA ALA A 39 -13.60 14.31 -7.28
C ALA A 39 -14.01 14.67 -5.82
N GLY A 40 -13.94 13.73 -4.86
CA GLY A 40 -13.88 14.11 -3.43
C GLY A 40 -15.15 14.82 -2.91
N SER A 41 -16.29 14.51 -3.52
CA SER A 41 -17.58 15.04 -3.07
C SER A 41 -17.91 14.47 -1.69
N PRO A 42 -18.50 15.28 -0.80
CA PRO A 42 -18.98 14.77 0.47
C PRO A 42 -20.08 13.73 0.25
N TYR A 43 -20.14 12.73 1.12
CA TYR A 43 -21.23 11.75 1.13
C TYR A 43 -22.12 11.93 2.36
N ARG A 44 -23.41 11.61 2.20
CA ARG A 44 -24.43 11.65 3.26
C ARG A 44 -24.72 10.24 3.77
N ASP A 45 -25.12 10.10 5.02
CA ASP A 45 -25.46 8.79 5.64
C ASP A 45 -26.49 7.98 4.85
N GLY A 46 -27.46 8.65 4.22
CA GLY A 46 -28.47 8.00 3.37
C GLY A 46 -27.91 7.38 2.08
N GLU A 47 -26.83 7.94 1.53
CA GLU A 47 -26.16 7.43 0.33
C GLU A 47 -25.31 6.19 0.67
N PHE A 48 -24.69 6.20 1.85
CA PHE A 48 -23.95 5.06 2.37
C PHE A 48 -24.84 3.83 2.54
N ARG A 49 -26.05 3.99 3.11
CA ARG A 49 -27.04 2.89 3.22
C ARG A 49 -27.47 2.35 1.86
N ARG A 50 -27.78 3.22 0.89
CA ARG A 50 -28.12 2.81 -0.48
C ARG A 50 -27.00 2.03 -1.15
N LEU A 51 -25.74 2.37 -0.87
CA LEU A 51 -24.60 1.62 -1.38
C LEU A 51 -24.49 0.24 -0.76
N MET A 52 -24.82 0.08 0.53
CA MET A 52 -24.86 -1.24 1.18
C MET A 52 -25.95 -2.13 0.58
N GLU A 53 -27.13 -1.56 0.31
CA GLU A 53 -28.24 -2.24 -0.37
C GLU A 53 -27.86 -2.70 -1.79
N ALA A 54 -26.93 -2.01 -2.46
CA ALA A 54 -26.44 -2.38 -3.79
C ALA A 54 -25.36 -3.48 -3.79
N THR A 55 -24.97 -4.02 -2.63
CA THR A 55 -23.93 -5.06 -2.55
C THR A 55 -24.48 -6.47 -2.75
N LEU A 56 -23.64 -7.38 -3.30
CA LEU A 56 -23.96 -8.80 -3.40
C LEU A 56 -24.32 -9.39 -2.02
N ALA A 57 -23.60 -8.99 -0.96
CA ALA A 57 -23.85 -9.46 0.40
C ALA A 57 -25.27 -9.15 0.90
N TYR A 58 -25.83 -8.01 0.54
CA TYR A 58 -27.23 -7.68 0.82
C TYR A 58 -28.18 -8.56 0.01
N SER A 59 -27.91 -8.73 -1.29
CA SER A 59 -28.74 -9.58 -2.16
C SER A 59 -28.74 -11.06 -1.76
N GLU A 60 -27.68 -11.53 -1.11
CA GLU A 60 -27.55 -12.89 -0.55
C GLU A 60 -28.21 -13.03 0.85
N GLY A 61 -28.89 -12.00 1.33
CA GLY A 61 -29.71 -12.06 2.55
C GLY A 61 -29.02 -11.59 3.83
N THR A 62 -27.84 -10.94 3.74
CA THR A 62 -27.26 -10.28 4.92
C THR A 62 -28.11 -9.06 5.31
N PRO A 63 -28.57 -8.94 6.56
CA PRO A 63 -29.35 -7.77 6.99
C PRO A 63 -28.57 -6.46 6.79
N LEU A 64 -29.26 -5.43 6.29
CA LEU A 64 -28.64 -4.11 6.04
C LEU A 64 -27.98 -3.54 7.31
N ASP A 65 -28.63 -3.66 8.46
CA ASP A 65 -28.08 -3.15 9.71
C ASP A 65 -26.83 -3.91 10.15
N ASP A 66 -26.69 -5.19 9.82
CA ASP A 66 -25.45 -5.94 10.05
C ASP A 66 -24.32 -5.52 9.10
N LEU A 67 -24.64 -5.20 7.84
CA LEU A 67 -23.67 -4.64 6.89
C LEU A 67 -23.20 -3.26 7.36
N VAL A 68 -24.15 -2.37 7.68
CA VAL A 68 -23.88 -1.02 8.19
C VAL A 68 -23.11 -1.08 9.49
N ARG A 69 -23.47 -1.96 10.43
CA ARG A 69 -22.74 -2.14 11.69
C ARG A 69 -21.34 -2.70 11.47
N LYS A 70 -21.15 -3.72 10.60
CA LYS A 70 -19.80 -4.25 10.30
C LYS A 70 -18.89 -3.18 9.70
N VAL A 71 -19.43 -2.28 8.88
CA VAL A 71 -18.65 -1.15 8.36
C VAL A 71 -18.51 -0.05 9.41
N GLY A 72 -19.53 0.18 10.24
CA GLY A 72 -19.58 1.12 11.37
C GLY A 72 -18.59 0.80 12.49
N ASP A 73 -18.40 -0.48 12.81
CA ASP A 73 -17.40 -1.01 13.75
C ASP A 73 -15.98 -0.76 13.22
N VAL A 74 -15.83 -0.63 11.90
CA VAL A 74 -14.57 -0.21 11.25
C VAL A 74 -14.50 1.33 11.19
N HIS A 75 -15.63 2.02 11.03
CA HIS A 75 -15.80 3.49 11.06
C HIS A 75 -15.51 4.13 12.40
N THR A 76 -15.72 3.39 13.48
CA THR A 76 -15.34 3.76 14.84
C THR A 76 -13.88 3.42 15.16
N SER A 77 -13.15 2.76 14.25
CA SER A 77 -11.71 2.64 14.39
C SER A 77 -11.07 4.02 14.24
N LYS A 78 -10.12 4.33 15.13
CA LYS A 78 -9.32 5.58 15.12
C LYS A 78 -8.84 5.98 13.72
N ILE A 79 -8.54 4.99 12.88
CA ILE A 79 -8.07 5.18 11.50
C ILE A 79 -9.11 5.90 10.64
N LEU A 80 -10.40 5.54 10.73
CA LEU A 80 -11.43 6.18 9.89
C LEU A 80 -11.73 7.62 10.33
N GLY A 81 -11.62 7.93 11.63
CA GLY A 81 -11.71 9.30 12.15
C GLY A 81 -10.56 10.21 11.67
N ASP A 82 -9.39 9.64 11.37
CA ASP A 82 -8.27 10.40 10.79
C ASP A 82 -8.40 10.56 9.25
N LEU A 83 -9.14 9.66 8.59
CA LEU A 83 -9.36 9.68 7.14
C LEU A 83 -10.55 10.53 6.70
N LEU A 84 -11.53 10.73 7.59
CA LEU A 84 -12.77 11.44 7.29
C LEU A 84 -13.04 12.55 8.30
N ALA A 85 -13.33 13.75 7.80
CA ALA A 85 -13.89 14.84 8.58
C ALA A 85 -15.42 14.82 8.46
N THR A 86 -16.10 14.69 9.60
CA THR A 86 -17.57 14.75 9.68
C THR A 86 -18.02 16.13 10.14
N SER A 87 -18.95 16.74 9.42
CA SER A 87 -19.62 17.98 9.83
C SER A 87 -21.14 17.84 9.78
N LEU A 88 -21.85 18.65 10.58
CA LEU A 88 -23.30 18.71 10.52
C LEU A 88 -23.72 19.58 9.32
N SER A 89 -24.41 18.99 8.35
CA SER A 89 -25.00 19.73 7.22
C SER A 89 -26.37 20.26 7.60
N GLY A 90 -26.43 21.14 8.61
CA GLY A 90 -27.66 21.78 9.05
C GLY A 90 -28.77 20.82 9.55
N PRO A 91 -29.97 21.34 9.86
CA PRO A 91 -31.02 20.59 10.56
C PRO A 91 -31.73 19.51 9.72
N ARG A 92 -31.56 19.51 8.39
CA ARG A 92 -32.32 18.65 7.45
C ARG A 92 -31.47 17.65 6.67
N ASP A 93 -30.16 17.86 6.51
CA ASP A 93 -29.34 17.03 5.60
C ASP A 93 -28.47 15.98 6.32
N GLY A 94 -28.47 15.93 7.65
CA GLY A 94 -27.73 14.92 8.43
C GLY A 94 -26.21 15.17 8.51
N LEU A 95 -25.45 14.09 8.76
CA LEU A 95 -23.99 14.12 8.80
C LEU A 95 -23.41 14.15 7.38
N LEU A 96 -22.43 15.02 7.20
CA LEU A 96 -21.68 15.20 5.96
C LEU A 96 -20.24 14.76 6.18
N SER A 97 -19.81 13.73 5.46
CA SER A 97 -18.47 13.18 5.58
C SER A 97 -17.62 13.57 4.39
N ARG A 98 -16.41 14.09 4.64
CA ARG A 98 -15.41 14.47 3.63
C ARG A 98 -14.08 13.79 3.90
N PHE A 99 -13.34 13.44 2.85
CA PHE A 99 -11.97 12.97 3.03
C PHE A 99 -11.08 14.07 3.59
N THR A 100 -10.25 13.72 4.57
CA THR A 100 -9.13 14.56 5.01
C THR A 100 -8.01 14.52 3.95
N PRO A 101 -6.96 15.36 4.05
CA PRO A 101 -5.78 15.23 3.19
C PRO A 101 -5.15 13.82 3.25
N LEU A 102 -5.08 13.22 4.45
CA LEU A 102 -4.68 11.83 4.63
C LEU A 102 -5.64 10.88 3.91
N GLY A 103 -6.95 11.06 4.08
CA GLY A 103 -7.98 10.26 3.40
C GLY A 103 -7.87 10.30 1.87
N MET A 104 -7.61 11.49 1.31
CA MET A 104 -7.40 11.66 -0.13
C MET A 104 -6.12 10.98 -0.61
N ALA A 105 -5.03 11.08 0.16
CA ALA A 105 -3.77 10.41 -0.16
C ALA A 105 -3.90 8.88 -0.12
N VAL A 106 -4.51 8.35 0.93
CA VAL A 106 -4.80 6.92 1.09
C VAL A 106 -5.68 6.42 -0.06
N LYS A 107 -6.76 7.14 -0.39
CA LYS A 107 -7.62 6.81 -1.54
C LYS A 107 -6.83 6.78 -2.86
N ALA A 108 -5.99 7.79 -3.09
CA ALA A 108 -5.20 7.89 -4.33
C ALA A 108 -4.17 6.75 -4.49
N SER A 109 -3.72 6.15 -3.38
CA SER A 109 -2.74 5.06 -3.41
C SER A 109 -3.28 3.76 -3.99
N GLY A 110 -4.57 3.45 -3.80
CA GLY A 110 -5.14 2.14 -4.13
C GLY A 110 -4.58 0.99 -3.28
N LEU A 111 -3.91 1.27 -2.16
CA LEU A 111 -3.41 0.28 -1.21
C LEU A 111 -4.51 -0.12 -0.20
N PRO A 112 -4.40 -1.29 0.45
CA PRO A 112 -5.16 -1.59 1.66
C PRO A 112 -4.95 -0.48 2.69
N VAL A 113 -6.03 0.00 3.30
CA VAL A 113 -5.98 1.26 4.05
C VAL A 113 -5.05 1.22 5.25
N GLU A 114 -4.99 0.12 6.00
CA GLU A 114 -4.06 0.02 7.13
C GLU A 114 -2.60 0.09 6.66
N LEU A 115 -2.29 -0.48 5.50
CA LEU A 115 -0.98 -0.38 4.87
C LEU A 115 -0.73 1.03 4.33
N ALA A 116 -1.71 1.63 3.67
CA ALA A 116 -1.64 2.98 3.12
C ALA A 116 -1.37 4.02 4.22
N VAL A 117 -2.11 3.95 5.34
CA VAL A 117 -1.94 4.83 6.49
C VAL A 117 -0.55 4.64 7.09
N THR A 118 -0.12 3.39 7.26
CA THR A 118 1.21 3.09 7.79
C THR A 118 2.31 3.69 6.90
N LEU A 119 2.25 3.46 5.59
CA LEU A 119 3.21 4.00 4.63
C LEU A 119 3.13 5.52 4.53
N TYR A 120 1.93 6.11 4.65
CA TYR A 120 1.77 7.56 4.69
C TYR A 120 2.55 8.16 5.86
N MET A 121 2.42 7.59 7.07
CA MET A 121 3.13 8.11 8.25
C MET A 121 4.64 7.99 8.10
N GLU A 122 5.13 6.91 7.49
CA GLU A 122 6.56 6.74 7.20
C GLU A 122 7.04 7.74 6.14
N LEU A 123 6.31 7.92 5.04
CA LEU A 123 6.67 8.88 3.99
C LEU A 123 6.53 10.33 4.45
N GLU A 124 5.60 10.64 5.35
CA GLU A 124 5.50 11.97 5.97
C GLU A 124 6.77 12.26 6.79
N GLN A 125 7.27 11.26 7.52
CA GLN A 125 8.53 11.37 8.23
C GLN A 125 9.71 11.56 7.26
N PHE A 126 9.68 10.93 6.08
CA PHE A 126 10.72 11.11 5.06
C PHE A 126 10.76 12.54 4.56
N GLU A 127 9.59 13.11 4.26
CA GLU A 127 9.43 14.47 3.79
C GLU A 127 9.94 15.46 4.85
N ARG A 128 9.52 15.28 6.11
CA ARG A 128 9.96 16.15 7.22
C ARG A 128 11.47 16.09 7.45
N LEU A 129 12.05 14.90 7.40
CA LEU A 129 13.47 14.68 7.66
C LEU A 129 14.36 14.85 6.41
N HIS A 130 13.78 15.16 5.24
CA HIS A 130 14.49 15.28 3.96
C HIS A 130 15.39 14.07 3.66
N VAL A 131 14.92 12.85 3.99
CA VAL A 131 15.69 11.59 3.86
C VAL A 131 15.64 11.05 2.42
N THR A 132 15.15 11.85 1.48
CA THR A 132 14.93 11.50 0.07
C THR A 132 16.18 10.98 -0.64
N ALA A 133 17.38 11.31 -0.15
CA ALA A 133 18.66 10.87 -0.72
C ALA A 133 19.09 9.45 -0.31
N ASN A 134 18.53 8.83 0.74
CA ASN A 134 18.98 7.51 1.20
C ASN A 134 18.21 6.37 0.52
N CYS A 135 18.81 5.80 -0.52
CA CYS A 135 18.22 4.71 -1.29
C CYS A 135 17.84 3.49 -0.47
N LEU A 136 18.70 3.06 0.45
CA LEU A 136 18.44 1.86 1.28
C LEU A 136 17.26 2.08 2.23
N TYR A 137 17.16 3.27 2.81
CA TYR A 137 16.05 3.65 3.68
C TYR A 137 14.70 3.62 2.94
N ASN A 138 14.68 4.18 1.73
CA ASN A 138 13.50 4.21 0.87
C ASN A 138 13.06 2.79 0.46
N LEU A 139 14.00 1.97 -0.02
CA LEU A 139 13.72 0.58 -0.42
C LEU A 139 13.20 -0.26 0.75
N THR A 140 13.82 -0.14 1.93
CA THR A 140 13.39 -0.87 3.14
C THR A 140 11.94 -0.53 3.53
N THR A 141 11.55 0.72 3.37
CA THR A 141 10.19 1.18 3.70
C THR A 141 9.16 0.62 2.71
N LEU A 142 9.48 0.65 1.42
CA LEU A 142 8.63 0.06 0.38
C LEU A 142 8.48 -1.47 0.55
N CYS A 143 9.49 -2.15 1.09
CA CYS A 143 9.42 -3.59 1.36
C CYS A 143 8.36 -3.98 2.40
N ARG A 144 7.77 -3.03 3.14
CA ARG A 144 6.63 -3.30 4.04
C ARG A 144 5.42 -3.88 3.31
N PHE A 145 5.30 -3.64 2.01
CA PHE A 145 4.30 -4.27 1.17
C PHE A 145 4.34 -5.80 1.20
N PHE A 146 5.52 -6.41 1.40
CA PHE A 146 5.71 -7.87 1.43
C PHE A 146 5.51 -8.49 2.82
N THR A 147 5.55 -7.69 3.87
CA THR A 147 5.40 -8.19 5.24
C THR A 147 4.07 -7.84 5.87
N PHE A 148 3.25 -7.07 5.16
CA PHE A 148 1.91 -6.70 5.61
C PHE A 148 0.96 -7.92 5.56
N PRO A 149 0.36 -8.37 6.69
CA PRO A 149 -0.39 -9.64 6.81
C PRO A 149 -1.60 -9.86 5.89
N ARG A 150 -1.90 -8.93 4.98
CA ARG A 150 -3.02 -9.02 4.01
C ARG A 150 -2.62 -8.58 2.61
N SER A 151 -1.32 -8.52 2.33
CA SER A 151 -0.84 -8.31 0.97
C SER A 151 -0.85 -9.66 0.26
N ASP A 152 -1.28 -9.68 -1.01
CA ASP A 152 -1.17 -10.87 -1.86
C ASP A 152 0.29 -11.31 -2.06
N TRP A 153 1.24 -10.43 -1.70
CA TRP A 153 2.67 -10.62 -1.83
C TRP A 153 3.37 -11.18 -0.59
N VAL A 154 2.64 -11.46 0.50
CA VAL A 154 3.22 -12.06 1.73
C VAL A 154 3.96 -13.35 1.43
N VAL A 155 3.47 -14.13 0.46
CA VAL A 155 4.10 -15.39 0.04
C VAL A 155 5.53 -15.16 -0.46
N ALA A 156 5.74 -14.10 -1.26
CA ALA A 156 7.08 -13.73 -1.74
C ALA A 156 7.97 -13.16 -0.61
N GLY A 157 7.38 -12.62 0.45
CA GLY A 157 8.11 -12.12 1.62
C GLY A 157 8.83 -13.23 2.41
N HIS A 158 8.30 -14.46 2.39
CA HIS A 158 8.90 -15.60 3.09
C HIS A 158 10.29 -15.98 2.55
N ALA A 159 10.53 -15.79 1.24
CA ALA A 159 11.81 -16.08 0.61
C ALA A 159 12.97 -15.22 1.14
N PHE A 160 12.68 -14.16 1.91
CA PHE A 160 13.68 -13.25 2.48
C PHE A 160 13.65 -13.20 4.01
N SER A 161 12.89 -14.10 4.65
CA SER A 161 12.80 -14.15 6.12
C SER A 161 14.13 -14.59 6.75
N VAL A 162 14.46 -14.12 7.96
CA VAL A 162 15.72 -14.49 8.62
C VAL A 162 15.62 -15.93 9.15
N HIS A 163 16.31 -16.87 8.49
CA HIS A 163 16.39 -18.26 8.92
C HIS A 163 17.55 -18.54 9.89
N SER A 164 18.71 -17.89 9.70
CA SER A 164 19.88 -18.02 10.57
C SER A 164 20.36 -16.65 11.06
N TRP A 165 20.15 -16.38 12.34
CA TRP A 165 20.61 -15.16 12.99
C TRP A 165 22.14 -15.09 13.09
N THR A 166 22.82 -16.23 13.16
CA THR A 166 24.29 -16.29 13.17
C THR A 166 24.87 -15.83 11.83
N GLU A 167 24.34 -16.35 10.72
CA GLU A 167 24.77 -15.94 9.38
C GLU A 167 24.39 -14.49 9.10
N TRP A 168 23.17 -14.09 9.47
CA TRP A 168 22.75 -12.70 9.38
C TRP A 168 23.66 -11.76 10.19
N GLY A 169 24.06 -12.15 11.41
CA GLY A 169 25.00 -11.38 12.24
C GLY A 169 26.37 -11.19 11.60
N SER A 170 26.89 -12.23 10.94
CA SER A 170 28.14 -12.15 10.17
C SER A 170 28.02 -11.13 9.03
N ARG A 171 26.94 -11.19 8.24
CA ARG A 171 26.69 -10.23 7.14
C ARG A 171 26.44 -8.81 7.64
N PHE A 172 25.69 -8.66 8.73
CA PHE A 172 25.43 -7.38 9.36
C PHE A 172 26.72 -6.72 9.85
N GLY A 173 27.64 -7.51 10.41
CA GLY A 173 28.97 -7.04 10.83
C GLY A 173 29.86 -6.60 9.66
N ALA A 174 29.61 -7.12 8.45
CA ALA A 174 30.34 -6.78 7.23
C ALA A 174 29.73 -5.60 6.44
N LEU A 175 28.64 -4.99 6.94
CA LEU A 175 28.02 -3.85 6.29
C LEU A 175 28.96 -2.66 6.19
N SER A 176 28.82 -1.89 5.10
CA SER A 176 29.52 -0.61 4.98
C SER A 176 29.09 0.35 6.10
N LYS A 177 29.93 1.34 6.43
CA LYS A 177 29.59 2.36 7.45
C LYS A 177 28.27 3.09 7.15
N ALA A 178 27.99 3.36 5.88
CA ALA A 178 26.75 4.01 5.46
C ALA A 178 25.52 3.12 5.68
N ASP A 179 25.67 1.82 5.48
CA ASP A 179 24.58 0.85 5.62
C ASP A 179 24.28 0.56 7.07
N ALA A 180 25.31 0.41 7.89
CA ALA A 180 25.18 0.29 9.34
C ALA A 180 24.53 1.54 9.95
N ALA A 181 24.87 2.74 9.46
CA ALA A 181 24.22 3.98 9.88
C ALA A 181 22.73 4.01 9.48
N THR A 182 22.40 3.51 8.29
CA THR A 182 21.01 3.41 7.82
C THR A 182 20.21 2.37 8.62
N ALA A 183 20.82 1.21 8.90
CA ALA A 183 20.26 0.17 9.77
C ALA A 183 19.88 0.74 11.14
N THR A 184 20.82 1.46 11.77
CA THR A 184 20.62 2.08 13.08
C THR A 184 19.45 3.08 13.06
N ARG A 185 19.33 3.89 11.99
CA ARG A 185 18.21 4.84 11.84
C ARG A 185 16.86 4.15 11.67
N LEU A 186 16.84 2.98 11.02
CA LEU A 186 15.65 2.15 10.86
C LEU A 186 15.30 1.36 12.13
N GLY A 187 16.18 1.33 13.14
CA GLY A 187 16.01 0.52 14.34
C GLY A 187 16.48 -0.93 14.19
N VAL A 188 17.21 -1.25 13.12
CA VAL A 188 17.83 -2.56 12.90
C VAL A 188 19.13 -2.59 13.69
N THR A 189 19.17 -3.30 14.82
CA THR A 189 20.32 -3.24 15.73
C THR A 189 21.11 -4.53 15.80
N ARG A 190 22.40 -4.42 16.11
CA ARG A 190 23.26 -5.57 16.39
C ARG A 190 22.84 -6.32 17.66
N ARG A 191 22.28 -5.59 18.63
CA ARG A 191 21.80 -6.15 19.91
C ARG A 191 20.70 -7.19 19.67
N ASP A 192 19.74 -6.88 18.81
CA ASP A 192 18.63 -7.79 18.50
C ASP A 192 19.15 -9.10 17.88
N ILE A 193 20.15 -8.99 17.00
CA ILE A 193 20.81 -10.13 16.37
C ILE A 193 21.57 -10.98 17.41
N GLU A 194 22.33 -10.34 18.29
CA GLU A 194 23.09 -11.03 19.35
C GLU A 194 22.16 -11.75 20.32
N GLN A 195 21.04 -11.13 20.71
CA GLN A 195 20.00 -11.76 21.52
C GLN A 195 19.43 -13.00 20.84
N ALA A 196 19.14 -12.91 19.53
CA ALA A 196 18.63 -14.02 18.74
C ALA A 196 19.64 -15.18 18.64
N ILE A 197 20.93 -14.87 18.43
CA ILE A 197 22.03 -15.86 18.43
C ILE A 197 22.14 -16.56 19.78
N CYS A 198 21.92 -15.84 20.89
CA CYS A 198 21.89 -16.40 22.24
C CYS A 198 20.61 -17.20 22.56
N GLY A 199 19.71 -17.42 21.60
CA GLY A 199 18.52 -18.23 21.75
C GLY A 199 17.28 -17.50 22.28
N LEU A 200 17.33 -16.16 22.39
CA LEU A 200 16.13 -15.37 22.68
C LEU A 200 15.29 -15.25 21.41
N VAL A 201 14.02 -15.65 21.48
CA VAL A 201 13.10 -15.54 20.34
C VAL A 201 12.80 -14.06 20.08
N PRO A 202 13.18 -13.49 18.91
CA PRO A 202 12.90 -12.11 18.59
C PRO A 202 11.40 -11.89 18.44
N ASP A 203 10.91 -10.72 18.85
CA ASP A 203 9.51 -10.40 18.63
C ASP A 203 9.21 -10.25 17.13
N PRO A 204 7.96 -10.48 16.69
CA PRO A 204 7.61 -10.46 15.26
C PRO A 204 7.92 -9.14 14.55
N ARG A 205 7.89 -8.00 15.25
CA ARG A 205 8.19 -6.69 14.63
C ARG A 205 9.68 -6.54 14.37
N THR A 206 10.52 -7.07 15.25
CA THR A 206 11.96 -7.14 15.05
C THR A 206 12.29 -8.03 13.85
N VAL A 207 11.68 -9.22 13.76
CA VAL A 207 11.86 -10.11 12.59
C VAL A 207 11.43 -9.42 11.29
N ASP A 208 10.26 -8.77 11.29
CA ASP A 208 9.75 -7.97 10.16
C ASP A 208 10.74 -6.89 9.73
N LEU A 209 11.24 -6.10 10.69
CA LEU A 209 12.14 -4.99 10.41
C LEU A 209 13.46 -5.46 9.80
N HIS A 210 14.05 -6.53 10.36
CA HIS A 210 15.26 -7.14 9.81
C HIS A 210 15.00 -7.70 8.40
N THR A 211 13.89 -8.41 8.21
CA THR A 211 13.49 -8.96 6.90
C THR A 211 13.39 -7.86 5.84
N ARG A 212 12.68 -6.76 6.14
CA ARG A 212 12.54 -5.61 5.23
C ARG A 212 13.88 -4.94 4.93
N PHE A 213 14.74 -4.80 5.93
CA PHE A 213 16.07 -4.20 5.74
C PHE A 213 16.91 -5.05 4.79
N ILE A 214 16.83 -6.37 4.92
CA ILE A 214 17.58 -7.25 4.04
C ILE A 214 17.03 -7.21 2.61
N MET A 215 15.70 -7.24 2.42
CA MET A 215 15.09 -7.00 1.10
C MET A 215 15.57 -5.67 0.50
N GLY A 216 15.66 -4.62 1.31
CA GLY A 216 16.19 -3.31 0.91
C GLY A 216 17.65 -3.37 0.44
N LEU A 217 18.51 -4.14 1.13
CA LEU A 217 19.89 -4.38 0.71
C LEU A 217 19.94 -5.11 -0.64
N VAL A 218 19.18 -6.20 -0.76
CA VAL A 218 19.09 -6.99 -2.00
C VAL A 218 18.67 -6.12 -3.19
N LEU A 219 17.59 -5.35 -3.04
CA LEU A 219 17.10 -4.45 -4.08
C LEU A 219 18.11 -3.37 -4.44
N ARG A 220 18.87 -2.87 -3.46
CA ARG A 220 19.92 -1.89 -3.75
C ARG A 220 21.03 -2.50 -4.60
N HIS A 221 21.47 -3.72 -4.30
CA HIS A 221 22.45 -4.42 -5.13
C HIS A 221 21.93 -4.62 -6.56
N LEU A 222 20.66 -5.05 -6.70
CA LEU A 222 20.02 -5.20 -8.01
C LEU A 222 19.97 -3.87 -8.80
N LEU A 223 19.72 -2.75 -8.14
CA LEU A 223 19.52 -1.45 -8.78
C LEU A 223 20.81 -0.67 -9.07
N LEU A 224 21.85 -0.85 -8.25
CA LEU A 224 23.05 0.00 -8.26
C LEU A 224 24.31 -0.70 -8.79
N GLU A 225 24.35 -2.04 -8.80
CA GLU A 225 25.57 -2.77 -9.17
C GLU A 225 25.46 -3.38 -10.58
N PRO A 226 26.50 -3.22 -11.44
CA PRO A 226 26.60 -3.95 -12.69
C PRO A 226 26.58 -5.46 -12.43
N GLY A 227 25.69 -6.20 -13.11
CA GLY A 227 25.51 -7.62 -12.84
C GLY A 227 24.86 -7.91 -11.48
N GLY A 228 23.99 -7.02 -11.00
CA GLY A 228 23.34 -7.11 -9.69
C GLY A 228 22.72 -8.46 -9.39
N TYR A 229 22.13 -9.16 -10.36
CA TYR A 229 21.63 -10.53 -10.18
C TYR A 229 22.73 -11.50 -9.77
N TYR A 230 23.83 -11.53 -10.52
CA TYR A 230 24.97 -12.40 -10.22
C TYR A 230 25.57 -12.07 -8.85
N GLN A 231 25.68 -10.78 -8.51
CA GLN A 231 26.14 -10.36 -7.18
C GLN A 231 25.20 -10.85 -6.09
N VAL A 232 23.90 -10.70 -6.29
CA VAL A 232 22.90 -11.14 -5.32
C VAL A 232 22.91 -12.65 -5.18
N GLU A 233 22.87 -13.41 -6.28
CA GLU A 233 22.95 -14.87 -6.24
C GLU A 233 24.24 -15.36 -5.57
N ARG A 234 25.37 -14.69 -5.82
CA ARG A 234 26.65 -15.02 -5.17
C ARG A 234 26.66 -14.73 -3.68
N VAL A 235 26.12 -13.59 -3.24
CA VAL A 235 26.16 -13.15 -1.84
C VAL A 235 25.04 -13.79 -1.01
N TRP A 236 23.88 -14.01 -1.64
CA TRP A 236 22.60 -14.30 -0.99
C TRP A 236 21.91 -15.57 -1.53
N GLY A 237 22.14 -15.97 -2.79
CA GLY A 237 21.52 -17.15 -3.41
C GLY A 237 22.21 -18.47 -3.08
N ASN A 238 23.56 -18.50 -3.02
CA ASN A 238 24.35 -19.72 -2.84
C ASN A 238 24.85 -19.96 -1.40
N THR A 239 24.38 -19.17 -0.42
CA THR A 239 24.72 -19.41 1.00
C THR A 239 23.48 -20.00 1.69
N PRO A 240 23.42 -21.33 1.92
CA PRO A 240 22.34 -21.92 2.71
C PRO A 240 22.25 -21.24 4.08
N GLY A 241 21.05 -20.89 4.50
CA GLY A 241 20.78 -20.56 5.90
C GLY A 241 20.42 -19.11 6.22
N ILE A 242 20.73 -18.11 5.40
CA ILE A 242 20.30 -16.72 5.73
C ILE A 242 18.79 -16.54 5.53
N PHE A 243 18.27 -16.93 4.36
CA PHE A 243 16.91 -16.58 3.93
C PHE A 243 15.93 -17.72 3.76
N SER A 244 16.46 -18.89 3.45
CA SER A 244 15.72 -20.13 3.30
C SER A 244 16.75 -21.26 3.28
N GLU A 245 16.28 -22.49 3.45
CA GLU A 245 17.11 -23.69 3.25
C GLU A 245 17.61 -23.82 1.80
N HIS A 246 16.95 -23.15 0.84
CA HIS A 246 17.21 -23.24 -0.59
C HIS A 246 17.85 -21.98 -1.19
N GLY A 247 18.13 -20.96 -0.36
CA GLY A 247 18.59 -19.65 -0.83
C GLY A 247 17.49 -18.82 -1.50
N VAL A 248 17.89 -17.73 -2.14
CA VAL A 248 16.99 -16.86 -2.93
C VAL A 248 17.17 -17.17 -4.41
N MET A 249 16.08 -17.51 -5.09
CA MET A 249 16.10 -17.80 -6.52
C MET A 249 15.86 -16.54 -7.35
N ARG A 250 16.26 -16.56 -8.62
CA ARG A 250 16.01 -15.45 -9.56
C ARG A 250 14.52 -15.09 -9.66
N GLY A 251 13.63 -16.07 -9.60
CA GLY A 251 12.18 -15.83 -9.58
C GLY A 251 11.74 -14.99 -8.38
N ASP A 252 12.30 -15.25 -7.19
CA ASP A 252 12.01 -14.49 -5.98
C ASP A 252 12.52 -13.05 -6.09
N LEU A 253 13.67 -12.85 -6.75
CA LEU A 253 14.22 -11.52 -7.02
C LEU A 253 13.33 -10.72 -7.97
N GLU A 254 12.80 -11.34 -9.03
CA GLU A 254 11.85 -10.67 -9.94
C GLU A 254 10.54 -10.33 -9.24
N LEU A 255 10.01 -11.26 -8.43
CA LEU A 255 8.80 -11.00 -7.64
C LEU A 255 9.01 -9.85 -6.65
N LEU A 256 10.15 -9.82 -5.96
CA LEU A 256 10.50 -8.73 -5.06
C LEU A 256 10.58 -7.40 -5.81
N LYS A 257 11.27 -7.35 -6.95
CA LYS A 257 11.36 -6.14 -7.79
C LYS A 257 9.98 -5.66 -8.23
N ALA A 258 9.16 -6.56 -8.78
CA ALA A 258 7.84 -6.24 -9.31
C ALA A 258 6.92 -5.69 -8.21
N GLY A 259 6.83 -6.36 -7.06
CA GLY A 259 5.98 -5.89 -5.97
C GLY A 259 6.48 -4.58 -5.33
N VAL A 260 7.80 -4.37 -5.22
CA VAL A 260 8.33 -3.08 -4.74
C VAL A 260 8.11 -1.97 -5.77
N ALA A 261 8.22 -2.26 -7.07
CA ALA A 261 7.90 -1.30 -8.12
C ALA A 261 6.43 -0.88 -8.05
N GLU A 262 5.52 -1.85 -7.91
CA GLU A 262 4.09 -1.58 -7.73
C GLU A 262 3.82 -0.74 -6.49
N CYS A 263 4.43 -1.09 -5.35
CA CYS A 263 4.30 -0.31 -4.12
C CYS A 263 4.85 1.11 -4.31
N ALA A 264 5.98 1.29 -5.01
CA ALA A 264 6.56 2.60 -5.29
C ALA A 264 5.63 3.47 -6.14
N ILE A 265 4.93 2.89 -7.14
CA ILE A 265 3.92 3.60 -7.95
C ILE A 265 2.76 4.07 -7.06
N LYS A 266 2.25 3.18 -6.20
CA LYS A 266 1.13 3.47 -5.30
C LYS A 266 1.51 4.54 -4.27
N CYS A 267 2.71 4.44 -3.69
CA CYS A 267 3.26 5.46 -2.79
C CYS A 267 3.51 6.79 -3.50
N SER A 268 3.98 6.78 -4.76
CA SER A 268 4.15 8.00 -5.56
C SER A 268 2.82 8.75 -5.76
N ARG A 269 1.74 8.02 -6.09
CA ARG A 269 0.38 8.59 -6.20
C ARG A 269 -0.10 9.16 -4.86
N MET A 270 0.14 8.44 -3.76
CA MET A 270 -0.17 8.88 -2.41
C MET A 270 0.57 10.19 -2.05
N SER A 271 1.88 10.24 -2.27
CA SER A 271 2.71 11.42 -2.04
C SER A 271 2.27 12.61 -2.90
N LYS A 272 1.90 12.37 -4.17
CA LYS A 272 1.35 13.42 -5.05
C LYS A 272 0.04 14.00 -4.50
N ALA A 273 -0.86 13.14 -4.04
CA ALA A 273 -2.12 13.57 -3.43
C ALA A 273 -1.92 14.27 -2.07
N ALA A 274 -0.86 13.94 -1.34
CA ALA A 274 -0.46 14.61 -0.10
C ALA A 274 0.29 15.95 -0.33
N GLY A 275 0.64 16.29 -1.58
CA GLY A 275 1.40 17.49 -1.92
C GLY A 275 2.94 17.35 -1.83
N TRP A 276 3.47 16.16 -1.59
CA TRP A 276 4.91 15.88 -1.48
C TRP A 276 5.52 15.60 -2.87
N ALA A 277 5.63 16.64 -3.68
CA ALA A 277 6.03 16.52 -5.09
C ALA A 277 7.43 15.89 -5.28
N GLU A 278 8.38 16.20 -4.40
CA GLU A 278 9.73 15.63 -4.47
C GLU A 278 9.73 14.14 -4.14
N THR A 279 9.10 13.75 -3.03
CA THR A 279 8.94 12.34 -2.66
C THR A 279 8.19 11.56 -3.73
N ALA A 280 7.12 12.11 -4.31
CA ALA A 280 6.38 11.48 -5.40
C ALA A 280 7.28 11.19 -6.63
N ARG A 281 8.09 12.19 -7.04
CA ARG A 281 9.02 12.06 -8.17
C ARG A 281 10.14 11.05 -7.89
N MET A 282 10.69 11.06 -6.68
CA MET A 282 11.72 10.09 -6.26
C MET A 282 11.17 8.66 -6.31
N LEU A 283 9.98 8.43 -5.76
CA LEU A 283 9.33 7.12 -5.77
C LEU A 283 8.98 6.66 -7.19
N GLY A 284 8.54 7.57 -8.06
CA GLY A 284 8.33 7.29 -9.48
C GLY A 284 9.59 6.79 -10.18
N LYS A 285 10.74 7.43 -9.92
CA LYS A 285 12.03 6.95 -10.44
C LYS A 285 12.43 5.58 -9.90
N TYR A 286 12.11 5.25 -8.65
CA TYR A 286 12.36 3.90 -8.14
C TYR A 286 11.51 2.87 -8.85
N ALA A 287 10.23 3.15 -9.08
CA ALA A 287 9.35 2.27 -9.84
C ALA A 287 9.90 2.01 -11.24
N GLU A 288 10.27 3.06 -11.98
CA GLU A 288 10.85 2.93 -13.33
C GLU A 288 12.14 2.11 -13.35
N ARG A 289 13.02 2.30 -12.36
CA ARG A 289 14.28 1.55 -12.29
C ARG A 289 14.08 0.10 -11.90
N LEU A 290 13.12 -0.20 -11.02
CA LEU A 290 12.81 -1.57 -10.61
C LEU A 290 12.14 -2.35 -11.73
N ASP A 291 11.26 -1.71 -12.49
CA ASP A 291 10.57 -2.29 -13.65
C ASP A 291 11.53 -2.45 -14.84
N GLY A 292 12.36 -1.44 -15.11
CA GLY A 292 13.32 -1.41 -16.22
C GLY A 292 14.62 -2.20 -15.99
N ALA A 293 14.92 -2.67 -14.78
CA ALA A 293 16.10 -3.50 -14.50
C ALA A 293 15.96 -4.96 -14.97
N VAL A 294 15.13 -5.21 -16.00
CA VAL A 294 15.02 -6.48 -16.72
C VAL A 294 15.78 -6.33 -18.05
N CYS A 295 17.11 -6.44 -17.99
CA CYS A 295 17.99 -6.63 -19.16
C CYS A 295 19.13 -7.56 -18.77
#